data_AF-W7L4B7-F1
#
_entry.id   AF-W7L4B7-F1
#
_cell.length_a   1.000
_cell.length_b   1.000
_cell.length_c   1.000
_cell.angle_alpha   90.00
_cell.angle_beta   90.00
_cell.angle_gamma   90.00
#
_symmetry.space_group_name_H-M   'P 1'
#
loop_
_entity.id
_entity.type
_entity.pdbx_description
1 polymer ?
#
loop_
_entity_poly.entity_id
_entity_poly.type
_entity_poly.pdbx_seq_one_letter_code
_entity_poly.pdbx_strand_id
1 'polypeptide(L)'
;MFLNITFALLIGGLVGVVGHIRKEGKMVKPRRTKKFIYLGVFEEVIMGALAAVFLVVSSDPDSALKVVLLAVIAGFGGDALLTCLDFLKIRHKE
;
A
#
# COMPACT_ATOMS: atom_id res chain seq x y z
N MET A 1 -8.23 10.61 -16.89
CA MET A 1 -8.52 9.39 -16.10
C MET A 1 -7.46 8.30 -16.25
N PHE A 2 -7.26 7.66 -17.42
CA PHE A 2 -6.26 6.57 -17.56
C PHE A 2 -4.84 6.93 -17.09
N LEU A 3 -4.36 8.14 -17.44
CA LEU A 3 -3.06 8.64 -16.99
C LEU A 3 -2.99 8.76 -15.45
N ASN A 4 -4.07 9.22 -14.82
CA ASN A 4 -4.16 9.35 -13.36
C ASN A 4 -4.13 7.98 -12.68
N ILE A 5 -4.79 6.98 -13.27
CA ILE A 5 -4.77 5.60 -12.78
C ILE A 5 -3.36 5.02 -12.88
N THR A 6 -2.67 5.22 -14.01
CA THR A 6 -1.28 4.76 -14.17
C THR A 6 -0.35 5.41 -13.16
N PHE A 7 -0.48 6.72 -12.94
CA PHE A 7 0.32 7.41 -11.91
C PHE A 7 0.00 6.93 -10.50
N ALA A 8 -1.28 6.73 -10.17
CA ALA A 8 -1.70 6.21 -8.88
C ALA A 8 -1.13 4.80 -8.64
N LEU A 9 -1.16 3.94 -9.66
CA LEU A 9 -0.63 2.58 -9.58
C LEU A 9 0.89 2.57 -9.36
N LEU A 10 1.64 3.41 -10.08
CA LEU A 10 3.09 3.53 -9.92
C LEU A 10 3.47 4.10 -8.56
N ILE A 11 2.83 5.19 -8.14
CA ILE A 11 3.13 5.87 -6.86
C ILE A 11 2.70 4.98 -5.68
N GLY A 12 1.49 4.42 -5.72
CA GLY A 12 1.01 3.50 -4.68
C GLY A 12 1.88 2.25 -4.57
N GLY A 13 2.35 1.71 -5.70
CA GLY A 13 3.30 0.59 -5.71
C GLY A 13 4.64 0.95 -5.07
N LEU A 14 5.21 2.12 -5.39
CA LEU A 14 6.46 2.61 -4.76
C LEU A 14 6.29 2.82 -3.26
N VAL A 15 5.18 3.41 -2.84
CA VAL A 15 4.86 3.58 -1.41
C VAL A 15 4.75 2.22 -0.71
N GLY A 16 4.17 1.21 -1.35
CA GLY A 16 4.14 -0.17 -0.85
C GLY A 16 5.52 -0.79 -0.68
N VAL A 17 6.48 -0.53 -1.59
CA VAL A 17 7.88 -0.96 -1.42
C VAL A 17 8.50 -0.30 -0.19
N VAL A 18 8.31 1.01 -0.04
CA VAL A 18 8.88 1.79 1.07
C VAL A 18 8.28 1.34 2.41
N GLY A 19 6.96 1.11 2.46
CA GLY A 19 6.26 0.56 3.63
C GLY A 19 6.85 -0.79 4.06
N HIS A 20 7.05 -1.70 3.10
CA HIS A 20 7.61 -3.01 3.38
C HIS A 20 9.03 -2.95 3.98
N ILE A 21 9.90 -2.15 3.37
CA ILE A 21 11.28 -1.97 3.85
C ILE A 21 11.28 -1.37 5.26
N ARG A 22 10.38 -0.41 5.53
CA ARG A 22 10.27 0.25 6.83
C ARG A 22 9.79 -0.72 7.93
N LYS A 23 8.90 -1.67 7.62
CA LYS A 23 8.41 -2.67 8.59
C LYS A 23 9.43 -3.77 8.86
N GLU A 24 9.94 -4.38 7.80
CA GLU A 24 10.76 -5.60 7.91
C GLU A 24 12.26 -5.30 8.07
N GLY A 25 12.68 -4.06 7.81
CA GLY A 25 14.09 -3.64 7.80
C GLY A 25 14.92 -4.25 6.65
N LYS A 26 14.29 -5.03 5.78
CA LYS A 26 14.90 -5.72 4.64
C LYS A 26 13.85 -6.01 3.58
N MET A 27 14.29 -6.19 2.34
CA MET A 27 13.40 -6.58 1.25
C MET A 27 13.14 -8.10 1.28
N VAL A 28 11.96 -8.52 1.73
CA VAL A 28 11.59 -9.94 1.80
C VAL A 28 11.09 -10.42 0.43
N LYS A 29 11.93 -11.18 -0.27
CA LYS A 29 11.55 -11.77 -1.55
C LYS A 29 10.38 -12.74 -1.39
N PRO A 30 9.45 -12.79 -2.36
CA PRO A 30 8.39 -13.79 -2.38
C PRO A 30 8.97 -15.20 -2.35
N ARG A 31 8.32 -16.10 -1.60
CA ARG A 31 8.70 -17.51 -1.49
C ARG A 31 7.49 -18.38 -1.76
N ARG A 32 7.67 -19.38 -2.62
CA ARG A 32 6.69 -20.47 -2.76
C ARG A 32 7.12 -21.65 -1.91
N THR A 33 6.22 -22.08 -1.03
CA THR A 33 6.31 -23.38 -0.35
C THR A 33 5.37 -24.37 -1.05
N LYS A 34 5.52 -25.69 -0.79
CA LYS A 34 4.67 -26.72 -1.44
C LYS A 34 3.16 -26.54 -1.21
N LYS A 35 2.75 -25.78 -0.18
CA LYS A 35 1.33 -25.51 0.15
C LYS A 35 0.92 -24.04 0.06
N PHE A 36 1.83 -23.08 0.26
CA PHE A 36 1.49 -21.65 0.36
C PHE A 36 2.45 -20.74 -0.41
N ILE A 37 1.93 -19.61 -0.90
CA ILE A 37 2.69 -18.55 -1.55
C ILE A 37 2.81 -17.39 -0.57
N TYR A 38 4.02 -17.13 -0.08
CA TYR A 38 4.34 -15.91 0.67
C TYR A 38 4.75 -14.85 -0.34
N LEU A 39 3.92 -13.83 -0.52
CA LEU A 39 4.14 -12.76 -1.50
C LEU A 39 5.24 -11.78 -1.05
N GLY A 40 5.49 -11.66 0.26
CA GLY A 40 6.52 -10.76 0.79
C GLY A 40 6.27 -9.33 0.33
N VAL A 41 7.30 -8.69 -0.24
CA VAL A 41 7.19 -7.33 -0.83
C VAL A 41 6.02 -7.18 -1.79
N PHE A 42 5.70 -8.22 -2.58
CA PHE A 42 4.63 -8.10 -3.58
C PHE A 42 3.26 -7.86 -2.96
N GLU A 43 3.03 -8.34 -1.75
CA GLU A 43 1.76 -8.12 -1.06
C GLU A 43 1.54 -6.63 -0.80
N GLU A 44 2.53 -5.98 -0.17
CA GLU A 44 2.44 -4.56 0.18
C GLU A 44 2.44 -3.65 -1.05
N VAL A 45 3.18 -4.01 -2.10
CA VAL A 45 3.17 -3.27 -3.37
C VAL A 45 1.81 -3.34 -4.05
N ILE A 46 1.21 -4.53 -4.13
CA ILE A 46 -0.10 -4.72 -4.76
C ILE A 46 -1.18 -4.00 -3.94
N MET A 47 -1.16 -4.15 -2.62
CA MET A 47 -2.13 -3.50 -1.74
C MET A 47 -2.01 -1.97 -1.79
N GLY A 48 -0.80 -1.42 -1.76
CA GLY A 48 -0.56 0.02 -1.88
C GLY A 48 -1.00 0.57 -3.25
N ALA A 49 -0.71 -0.15 -4.33
CA ALA A 49 -1.15 0.22 -5.68
C ALA A 49 -2.67 0.19 -5.81
N LEU A 50 -3.34 -0.86 -5.31
CA LEU A 50 -4.79 -0.98 -5.35
C LEU A 50 -5.48 0.11 -4.52
N ALA A 51 -4.99 0.37 -3.30
CA ALA A 51 -5.53 1.43 -2.45
C ALA A 51 -5.42 2.81 -3.12
N ALA A 52 -4.27 3.12 -3.72
CA ALA A 52 -4.06 4.37 -4.47
C ALA A 52 -4.99 4.48 -5.68
N VAL A 53 -5.12 3.41 -6.47
CA VAL A 53 -6.01 3.40 -7.64
C VAL A 53 -7.47 3.59 -7.23
N PHE A 54 -7.94 2.88 -6.20
CA PHE A 54 -9.33 3.04 -5.74
C PHE A 54 -9.61 4.45 -5.23
N LEU A 55 -8.69 5.03 -4.45
CA LEU A 55 -8.90 6.38 -3.93
C LEU A 55 -8.90 7.42 -5.05
N VAL A 56 -7.98 7.31 -6.02
CA VAL A 56 -7.89 8.25 -7.15
C VAL A 56 -9.09 8.13 -8.09
N VAL A 57 -9.54 6.91 -8.38
CA VAL A 57 -10.75 6.68 -9.20
C VAL A 57 -12.00 7.22 -8.50
N SER A 58 -12.11 7.02 -7.19
CA SER A 58 -13.27 7.49 -6.42
C SER A 58 -13.30 9.01 -6.23
N SER A 59 -12.13 9.66 -6.25
CA SER A 59 -12.00 11.10 -5.95
C SER A 59 -11.96 11.98 -7.20
N ASP A 60 -11.88 11.38 -8.39
CA ASP A 60 -11.76 12.02 -9.71
C ASP A 60 -10.99 13.36 -9.72
N PRO A 61 -9.70 13.36 -9.37
CA PRO A 61 -8.95 14.59 -9.17
C PRO A 61 -8.65 15.32 -10.49
N ASP A 62 -8.93 16.63 -10.52
CA ASP A 62 -8.69 17.51 -11.68
C ASP A 62 -7.22 17.87 -11.94
N SER A 63 -6.32 17.56 -11.00
CA SER A 63 -4.91 17.98 -11.04
C SER A 63 -3.95 16.85 -10.75
N ALA A 64 -2.83 16.81 -11.47
CA ALA A 64 -1.77 15.82 -11.27
C ALA A 64 -1.20 15.85 -9.84
N LEU A 65 -1.06 17.03 -9.23
CA LEU A 65 -0.60 17.14 -7.83
C LEU A 65 -1.56 16.46 -6.86
N LYS A 66 -2.88 16.60 -7.08
CA LYS A 66 -3.89 15.92 -6.26
C LYS A 66 -3.79 14.40 -6.40
N VAL A 67 -3.55 13.89 -7.61
CA VAL A 67 -3.34 12.44 -7.85
C VAL A 67 -2.16 11.93 -7.02
N VAL A 68 -1.02 12.64 -7.05
CA VAL A 68 0.17 12.25 -6.30
C VAL A 68 -0.11 12.23 -4.80
N LEU A 69 -0.69 13.30 -4.27
CA LEU A 69 -1.01 13.39 -2.84
C LEU A 69 -1.98 12.29 -2.40
N LEU A 70 -3.05 12.08 -3.15
CA LEU A 70 -4.03 11.02 -2.85
C LEU A 70 -3.38 9.63 -2.88
N ALA A 71 -2.55 9.33 -3.87
CA ALA A 71 -1.86 8.05 -3.95
C ALA A 71 -0.92 7.80 -2.76
N VAL A 72 -0.17 8.83 -2.34
CA VAL A 72 0.72 8.74 -1.17
C VAL A 72 -0.08 8.58 0.12
N ILE A 73 -1.16 9.35 0.30
CA ILE A 73 -2.04 9.26 1.48
C ILE A 73 -2.72 7.90 1.55
N ALA A 74 -3.19 7.35 0.42
CA ALA A 74 -3.79 6.02 0.39
C ALA A 74 -2.80 4.94 0.85
N GLY A 75 -1.57 4.97 0.33
CA GLY A 75 -0.54 3.99 0.68
C GLY A 75 -0.12 4.06 2.14
N PHE A 76 0.36 5.22 2.62
CA PHE A 76 0.80 5.35 4.01
C PHE A 76 -0.35 5.36 5.01
N GLY A 77 -1.50 5.92 4.64
CA GLY A 77 -2.68 5.97 5.50
C GLY A 77 -3.23 4.58 5.79
N GLY A 78 -3.30 3.70 4.77
CA GLY A 78 -3.66 2.30 4.94
C GLY A 78 -2.69 1.58 5.87
N ASP A 79 -1.39 1.82 5.68
CA ASP A 79 -0.35 1.20 6.49
C ASP A 79 -0.40 1.62 7.97
N ALA A 80 -0.57 2.92 8.22
CA ALA A 80 -0.74 3.47 9.56
C ALA A 80 -2.01 2.95 10.24
N LEU A 81 -3.12 2.81 9.50
CA LEU A 81 -4.36 2.23 9.99
C LEU A 81 -4.18 0.78 10.44
N LEU A 82 -3.55 -0.05 9.61
CA LEU A 82 -3.27 -1.45 9.96
C LEU A 82 -2.42 -1.54 11.23
N THR A 83 -1.36 -0.73 11.29
CA THR A 83 -0.48 -0.68 12.47
C THR A 83 -1.26 -0.27 13.74
N CYS A 84 -2.14 0.72 13.64
CA CYS A 84 -2.99 1.17 14.75
C CYS A 84 -3.95 0.06 15.21
N LEU A 85 -4.58 -0.65 14.28
CA LEU A 85 -5.48 -1.76 14.58
C LEU A 85 -4.75 -2.92 15.27
N ASP A 86 -3.53 -3.23 14.85
CA ASP A 86 -2.70 -4.24 15.50
C ASP A 86 -2.38 -3.85 16.96
N PHE A 87 -2.05 -2.58 17.22
CA PHE A 87 -1.87 -2.08 18.59
C PHE A 87 -3.13 -2.21 19.46
N LEU A 88 -4.31 -1.89 18.91
CA LEU A 88 -5.58 -2.03 19.64
C LEU A 88 -5.93 -3.49 19.92
N LYS A 89 -5.63 -4.39 18.98
CA LYS A 89 -5.87 -5.83 19.14
C LYS A 89 -5.00 -6.43 20.24
N ILE A 90 -3.76 -5.97 20.38
CA ILE A 90 -2.86 -6.40 21.48
C ILE A 90 -3.45 -5.98 22.83
N ARG A 91 -3.98 -4.76 22.94
CA ARG A 91 -4.59 -4.25 24.18
C ARG A 91 -5.82 -5.03 24.64
N HIS A 92 -6.52 -5.70 23.73
CA HIS A 92 -7.74 -6.45 24.05
C HIS A 92 -7.46 -7.89 24.50
N LYS A 93 -6.19 -8.34 24.40
CA LYS A 93 -5.75 -9.69 24.72
C LYS A 93 -5.02 -9.80 26.07
N GLU A 94 -4.78 -8.65 26.71
CA GLU A 94 -4.35 -8.53 28.12
C GLU A 94 -5.57 -8.24 29.01
#